data_AF-A0A8I0WAX5-F1
#
_entry.id   AF-A0A8I0WAX5-F1
#
_cell.length_a   1.000
_cell.length_b   1.000
_cell.length_c   1.000
_cell.angle_alpha   90.00
_cell.angle_beta   90.00
_cell.angle_gamma   90.00
#
_symmetry.space_group_name_H-M   'P 1'
#
loop_
_entity.id
_entity.type
_entity.pdbx_description
1 polymer ?
#
loop_
_entity_poly.entity_id
_entity_poly.type
_entity_poly.pdbx_seq_one_letter_code
_entity_poly.pdbx_strand_id
1 'polypeptide(L)'
;MNNIKTWFIWLFLPLICTFLLWMFVTQHSFVSFINILFYISLVLFILLFLILLVQEGIFDATSFGFRRMRYQLASRSKKKTLENDDFFNPKQVKKEHYTISTWLLPALILCAFYFILTILISIFL
;
A
#
# COMPACT_ATOMS: atom_id res chain seq x y z
N MET A 1 -11.54 14.31 -12.81
CA MET A 1 -12.13 14.76 -11.53
C MET A 1 -11.00 15.35 -10.69
N ASN A 2 -11.05 16.64 -10.36
CA ASN A 2 -9.89 17.49 -10.00
C ASN A 2 -8.87 16.88 -9.02
N ASN A 3 -7.72 16.43 -9.55
CA ASN A 3 -6.58 15.93 -8.76
C ASN A 3 -6.18 16.90 -7.65
N ILE A 4 -6.23 18.21 -7.89
CA ILE A 4 -5.83 19.22 -6.89
C ILE A 4 -6.57 19.04 -5.55
N LYS A 5 -7.87 18.71 -5.59
CA LYS A 5 -8.66 18.51 -4.35
C LYS A 5 -8.17 17.31 -3.55
N THR A 6 -7.79 16.21 -4.21
CA THR A 6 -7.29 15.01 -3.52
C THR A 6 -5.93 15.27 -2.89
N TRP A 7 -5.04 16.01 -3.56
CA TRP A 7 -3.77 16.46 -2.99
C TRP A 7 -3.96 17.27 -1.70
N PHE A 8 -4.88 18.26 -1.72
CA PHE A 8 -5.16 19.05 -0.51
C PHE A 8 -5.72 18.20 0.63
N ILE A 9 -6.65 17.30 0.36
CA ILE A 9 -7.22 16.41 1.39
C ILE A 9 -6.11 15.60 2.06
N TRP A 10 -5.25 14.95 1.27
CA TRP A 10 -4.17 14.10 1.80
C TRP A 10 -3.01 14.88 2.42
N LEU A 11 -2.86 16.16 2.10
CA LEU A 11 -1.91 17.05 2.75
C LEU A 11 -2.36 17.37 4.17
N PHE A 12 -3.63 17.74 4.34
CA PHE A 12 -4.15 18.17 5.63
C PHE A 12 -4.58 17.01 6.54
N LEU A 13 -4.98 15.87 6.00
CA LEU A 13 -5.51 14.76 6.80
C LEU A 13 -4.52 14.27 7.88
N PRO A 14 -3.24 13.94 7.60
CA PRO A 14 -2.29 13.52 8.63
C PRO A 14 -2.03 14.61 9.67
N LEU A 15 -2.00 15.88 9.24
CA LEU A 15 -1.80 17.03 10.12
C LEU A 15 -2.97 17.22 11.09
N ILE A 16 -4.21 17.15 10.60
CA ILE A 16 -5.41 17.28 11.44
C ILE A 16 -5.49 16.11 12.42
N CYS A 17 -5.26 14.87 11.97
CA CYS A 17 -5.25 13.71 12.85
C CYS A 17 -4.16 13.83 13.93
N THR A 18 -2.96 14.29 13.55
CA THR A 18 -1.87 14.53 14.50
C THR A 18 -2.26 15.59 15.53
N PHE A 19 -2.79 16.73 15.05
CA PHE A 19 -3.18 17.83 15.92
C PHE A 19 -4.25 17.41 16.94
N LEU A 20 -5.28 16.68 16.49
CA LEU A 20 -6.32 16.17 17.37
C LEU A 20 -5.74 15.20 18.43
N LEU A 21 -4.93 14.21 18.04
CA LEU A 21 -4.33 13.28 19.00
C LEU A 21 -3.38 13.99 19.96
N TRP A 22 -2.59 14.93 19.46
CA TRP A 22 -1.69 15.72 20.29
C TRP A 22 -2.44 16.56 21.32
N MET A 23 -3.59 17.14 20.95
CA MET A 23 -4.46 17.93 21.82
C MET A 23 -5.15 17.12 22.93
N PHE A 24 -5.44 15.84 22.72
CA PHE A 24 -6.23 15.06 23.68
C PHE A 24 -5.44 13.97 24.43
N VAL A 25 -4.29 13.55 23.91
CA VAL A 25 -3.61 12.31 24.39
C VAL A 25 -2.23 12.55 25.00
N THR A 26 -1.55 13.67 24.68
CA THR A 26 -0.12 13.83 25.03
C THR A 26 0.17 15.04 25.92
N GLN A 27 1.40 15.10 26.45
CA GLN A 27 1.91 16.20 27.30
C GLN A 27 2.20 17.50 26.53
N HIS A 28 1.58 17.70 25.36
CA HIS A 28 1.71 18.91 24.53
C HIS A 28 3.16 19.37 24.23
N SER A 29 4.08 18.42 24.09
CA SER A 29 5.46 18.72 23.70
C SER A 29 5.61 18.72 22.18
N PHE A 30 6.57 19.48 21.65
CA PHE A 30 6.88 19.42 20.22
C PHE A 30 7.39 18.03 19.80
N VAL A 31 8.17 17.37 20.65
CA VAL A 31 8.63 15.99 20.46
C VAL A 31 7.45 15.03 20.29
N SER A 32 6.45 15.11 21.18
CA SER A 32 5.27 14.25 21.10
C SER A 32 4.44 14.51 19.85
N PHE A 33 4.38 15.77 19.37
CA PHE A 33 3.73 16.11 18.10
C PHE A 33 4.41 15.41 16.91
N ILE A 34 5.74 15.53 16.80
CA ILE A 34 6.52 14.91 15.72
C ILE A 34 6.40 13.38 15.76
N ASN A 35 6.44 12.79 16.96
CA ASN A 35 6.28 11.34 17.11
C ASN A 35 4.90 10.86 16.66
N ILE A 36 3.82 11.56 17.02
CA ILE A 36 2.48 11.20 16.55
C ILE A 36 2.40 11.29 15.02
N LEU A 37 2.90 12.38 14.43
CA LEU A 37 2.89 12.55 12.98
C LEU A 37 3.64 11.43 12.28
N PHE A 38 4.80 11.05 12.81
CA PHE A 38 5.59 9.92 12.31
C PHE A 38 4.77 8.62 12.31
N TYR A 39 4.14 8.28 13.44
CA TYR A 39 3.36 7.04 13.55
C TYR A 39 2.13 7.04 12.62
N ILE A 40 1.40 8.15 12.56
CA ILE A 40 0.23 8.26 11.66
C ILE A 40 0.65 8.12 10.21
N SER A 41 1.68 8.86 9.79
CA SER A 41 2.17 8.83 8.41
C SER A 41 2.70 7.45 8.02
N LEU A 42 3.41 6.75 8.93
CA LEU A 42 3.89 5.39 8.70
C LEU A 42 2.73 4.40 8.55
N VAL A 43 1.75 4.41 9.47
CA VAL A 43 0.61 3.49 9.42
C VAL A 43 -0.22 3.72 8.16
N LEU A 44 -0.52 4.98 7.83
CA LEU A 44 -1.24 5.32 6.60
C LEU A 44 -0.44 4.91 5.36
N PHE A 45 0.87 5.14 5.33
CA PHE A 45 1.73 4.72 4.23
C PHE A 45 1.67 3.21 4.01
N ILE A 46 1.80 2.40 5.07
CA ILE A 46 1.73 0.94 4.98
C ILE A 46 0.37 0.50 4.45
N LEU A 47 -0.73 1.04 4.99
CA LEU A 47 -2.09 0.68 4.56
C LEU A 47 -2.34 1.05 3.10
N LEU A 48 -1.97 2.27 2.69
CA LEU A 48 -2.11 2.72 1.31
C LEU A 48 -1.23 1.91 0.35
N PHE A 49 -0.04 1.51 0.79
CA PHE A 49 0.85 0.67 -0.01
C PHE A 49 0.27 -0.73 -0.21
N LEU A 50 -0.32 -1.33 0.83
CA LEU A 50 -1.06 -2.59 0.70
C LEU A 50 -2.24 -2.46 -0.27
N ILE A 51 -3.00 -1.36 -0.21
CA ILE A 51 -4.08 -1.08 -1.17
C ILE A 51 -3.53 -0.98 -2.59
N LEU A 52 -2.37 -0.34 -2.79
CA LEU A 52 -1.72 -0.26 -4.10
C LEU A 52 -1.34 -1.63 -4.63
N LEU A 53 -0.70 -2.48 -3.82
CA LEU A 53 -0.33 -3.85 -4.23
C LEU A 53 -1.54 -4.69 -4.66
N VAL A 54 -2.69 -4.50 -3.98
CA VAL A 54 -3.94 -5.16 -4.35
C VAL A 54 -4.53 -4.57 -5.63
N GLN A 55 -4.54 -3.25 -5.78
CA GLN A 55 -5.10 -2.57 -6.95
C GLN A 55 -4.29 -2.81 -8.23
N GLU A 56 -2.96 -2.82 -8.14
CA GLU A 56 -2.07 -3.15 -9.27
C GLU A 56 -2.12 -4.65 -9.64
N GLY A 57 -2.81 -5.48 -8.85
CA GLY A 57 -2.94 -6.90 -9.14
C GLY A 57 -1.63 -7.66 -8.98
N ILE A 58 -0.66 -7.13 -8.23
CA ILE A 58 0.63 -7.80 -7.98
C ILE A 58 0.37 -9.17 -7.36
N PHE A 59 -0.54 -9.27 -6.40
CA PHE A 59 -0.92 -10.56 -5.80
C PHE A 59 -1.56 -11.53 -6.80
N ASP A 60 -2.36 -11.04 -7.76
CA ASP A 60 -2.95 -11.88 -8.81
C ASP A 60 -1.85 -12.39 -9.76
N ALA A 61 -0.94 -11.53 -10.20
CA ALA A 61 0.20 -11.90 -11.05
C ALA A 61 1.18 -12.87 -10.35
N THR A 62 1.52 -12.60 -9.10
CA THR A 62 2.38 -13.47 -8.27
C THR A 62 1.71 -14.83 -8.03
N SER A 63 0.41 -14.86 -7.72
CA SER A 63 -0.31 -16.13 -7.52
C SER A 63 -0.38 -16.96 -8.80
N PHE A 64 -0.57 -16.32 -9.95
CA PHE A 64 -0.52 -16.96 -11.26
C PHE A 64 0.88 -17.57 -11.53
N GLY A 65 1.94 -16.79 -11.31
CA GLY A 65 3.32 -17.25 -11.46
C GLY A 65 3.64 -18.47 -10.60
N PHE A 66 3.25 -18.44 -9.31
CA PHE A 66 3.47 -19.57 -8.41
C PHE A 66 2.68 -20.81 -8.80
N ARG A 67 1.43 -20.68 -9.26
CA ARG A 67 0.63 -21.82 -9.75
C ARG A 67 1.26 -22.46 -10.97
N ARG A 68 1.67 -21.64 -11.95
CA ARG A 68 2.35 -22.12 -13.16
C ARG A 68 3.68 -22.79 -12.83
N MET A 69 4.48 -22.22 -11.94
CA MET A 69 5.74 -22.82 -11.49
C MET A 69 5.49 -24.16 -10.80
N ARG A 70 4.51 -24.23 -9.89
CA ARG A 70 4.15 -25.48 -9.19
C ARG A 70 3.65 -26.55 -10.16
N TYR A 71 2.87 -26.19 -11.18
CA TYR A 71 2.46 -27.10 -12.24
C TYR A 71 3.67 -27.59 -13.04
N GLN A 72 4.59 -26.71 -13.43
CA GLN A 72 5.80 -27.08 -14.17
C GLN A 72 6.73 -28.03 -13.37
N LEU A 73 6.79 -27.87 -12.05
CA LEU A 73 7.57 -28.73 -11.16
C LEU A 73 6.86 -30.05 -10.79
N ALA A 74 5.59 -30.23 -11.13
CA ALA A 74 4.86 -31.45 -10.84
C ALA A 74 5.33 -32.65 -11.70
N SER A 75 5.20 -33.86 -11.15
CA SER A 75 5.53 -35.11 -11.87
C SER A 75 4.63 -35.32 -13.09
N ARG A 76 5.08 -36.11 -14.06
CA ARG A 76 4.32 -36.39 -15.30
C ARG A 76 2.92 -36.96 -15.03
N SER A 77 2.77 -37.83 -14.04
CA SER A 77 1.47 -38.39 -13.63
C SER A 77 0.55 -37.30 -13.09
N LYS A 78 1.07 -36.42 -12.22
CA LYS A 78 0.31 -35.33 -11.60
C LYS A 78 -0.05 -34.21 -12.58
N LYS A 79 0.78 -33.97 -13.60
CA LYS A 79 0.46 -33.04 -14.69
C LYS A 79 -0.74 -33.50 -15.50
N LYS A 80 -0.79 -34.79 -15.90
CA LYS A 80 -1.94 -35.35 -16.65
C LYS A 80 -3.26 -35.20 -15.91
N THR A 81 -3.26 -35.33 -14.58
CA THR A 81 -4.47 -35.16 -13.76
C THR A 81 -4.88 -33.69 -13.59
N LEU A 82 -3.93 -32.75 -13.71
CA LEU A 82 -4.15 -31.31 -13.50
C LEU A 82 -4.26 -30.53 -14.82
N GLU A 83 -4.10 -31.18 -15.97
CA GLU A 83 -3.98 -30.52 -17.28
C GLU A 83 -5.25 -29.75 -17.67
N ASN A 84 -6.41 -30.28 -17.28
CA ASN A 84 -7.74 -29.72 -17.50
C ASN A 84 -8.24 -28.88 -16.32
N ASP A 85 -7.43 -28.71 -15.28
CA ASP A 85 -7.80 -27.92 -14.11
C ASP A 85 -7.35 -26.47 -14.29
N ASP A 86 -8.30 -25.58 -14.56
CA ASP A 86 -8.05 -24.15 -14.81
C ASP A 86 -7.46 -23.42 -13.59
N PHE A 87 -7.63 -23.96 -12.38
CA PHE A 87 -7.05 -23.38 -11.17
C PHE A 87 -5.56 -23.74 -11.04
N PHE A 88 -5.18 -24.99 -11.30
CA PHE A 88 -3.80 -25.47 -11.15
C PHE A 88 -2.94 -25.29 -12.40
N ASN A 89 -3.53 -25.25 -13.59
CA ASN A 89 -2.87 -24.98 -14.87
C ASN A 89 -3.50 -23.75 -15.57
N PRO A 90 -3.39 -22.55 -14.97
CA PRO A 90 -4.00 -21.36 -15.55
C PRO A 90 -3.29 -21.01 -16.88
N LYS A 91 -4.05 -21.05 -17.99
CA LYS A 91 -3.56 -20.75 -19.34
C LYS A 91 -3.54 -19.26 -19.66
N GLN A 92 -4.36 -18.48 -18.95
CA GLN A 92 -4.52 -17.05 -19.16
C GLN A 92 -4.37 -16.28 -17.84
N VAL A 93 -3.93 -15.04 -17.94
CA VAL A 93 -3.85 -14.11 -16.81
C VAL A 93 -5.27 -13.67 -16.44
N LYS A 94 -5.55 -13.62 -15.14
CA LYS A 94 -6.90 -13.41 -14.60
C LYS A 94 -7.53 -12.06 -15.00
N LYS A 95 -6.72 -11.02 -15.22
CA LYS A 95 -7.11 -9.70 -15.73
C LYS A 95 -5.94 -9.10 -16.51
N GLU A 96 -6.22 -8.48 -17.65
CA GLU A 96 -5.19 -7.82 -18.48
C GLU A 96 -4.91 -6.38 -18.05
N HIS A 97 -5.90 -5.70 -17.46
CA HIS A 97 -5.80 -4.30 -17.08
C HIS A 97 -6.25 -4.12 -15.63
N TYR A 98 -5.39 -3.48 -14.84
CA TYR A 98 -5.67 -3.08 -13.46
C TYR A 98 -5.80 -1.56 -13.43
N THR A 99 -6.90 -1.07 -12.86
CA THR A 99 -7.15 0.37 -12.73
C THR A 99 -6.80 0.83 -11.31
N ILE A 100 -5.76 1.65 -11.22
CA ILE A 100 -5.37 2.28 -9.96
C ILE A 100 -6.29 3.47 -9.69
N SER A 101 -6.74 3.60 -8.46
CA SER A 101 -7.52 4.76 -8.04
C SER A 101 -6.68 6.03 -8.09
N THR A 102 -7.17 7.07 -8.76
CA THR A 102 -6.42 8.33 -8.98
C THR A 102 -6.05 9.08 -7.70
N TRP A 103 -6.71 8.80 -6.58
CA TRP A 103 -6.43 9.39 -5.27
C TRP A 103 -5.32 8.67 -4.49
N LEU A 104 -5.00 7.43 -4.86
CA LEU A 104 -4.09 6.58 -4.10
C LEU A 104 -2.64 7.04 -4.20
N LEU A 105 -2.22 7.43 -5.41
CA LEU A 105 -0.87 7.89 -5.68
C LEU A 105 -0.54 9.20 -4.93
N PRO A 106 -1.38 10.27 -4.98
CA PRO A 106 -1.17 11.45 -4.14
C PRO A 106 -1.10 11.14 -2.65
N ALA A 107 -1.97 10.25 -2.16
CA ALA A 107 -1.99 9.86 -0.75
C ALA A 107 -0.67 9.21 -0.31
N LEU A 108 -0.15 8.29 -1.11
CA LEU A 108 1.12 7.61 -0.86
C LEU A 108 2.30 8.57 -0.85
N ILE A 109 2.39 9.45 -1.86
CA ILE A 109 3.49 10.42 -1.97
C ILE A 109 3.52 11.33 -0.75
N LEU A 110 2.36 11.84 -0.32
CA LEU A 110 2.28 12.75 0.82
C LEU A 110 2.56 12.04 2.15
N CYS A 111 2.06 10.81 2.35
CA CYS A 111 2.39 10.04 3.55
C CYS A 111 3.89 9.70 3.63
N ALA A 112 4.50 9.33 2.50
CA ALA A 112 5.94 9.10 2.41
C ALA A 112 6.74 10.38 2.70
N PHE A 113 6.30 11.52 2.15
CA PHE A 113 6.92 12.81 2.40
C PHE A 113 6.90 13.16 3.89
N TYR A 114 5.75 13.06 4.57
CA TYR A 114 5.66 13.33 6.01
C TYR A 114 6.49 12.36 6.85
N PHE A 115 6.50 11.08 6.48
CA PHE A 115 7.33 10.08 7.14
C PHE A 115 8.83 10.42 7.04
N ILE A 116 9.32 10.77 5.85
CA ILE A 116 10.73 11.18 5.67
C ILE A 116 11.02 12.49 6.40
N LEU A 117 10.12 13.47 6.27
CA LEU A 117 10.27 14.79 6.90
C LEU A 117 10.33 14.69 8.43
N THR A 118 9.53 13.84 9.05
CA THR A 118 9.57 13.61 10.50
C THR A 118 10.86 12.95 10.95
N ILE A 119 11.43 12.02 10.17
CA ILE A 119 12.77 11.47 10.42
C ILE A 119 13.83 12.57 10.36
N LEU A 120 13.81 13.40 9.31
CA LEU A 120 14.76 14.49 9.14
C LEU A 120 14.69 15.48 10.29
N ILE A 121 13.49 15.89 10.70
CA ILE A 121 13.32 16.78 11.86
C ILE A 121 13.85 16.13 13.14
N SER A 122 13.55 14.84 13.35
CA SER A 122 13.99 14.10 14.54
C SER A 122 15.52 14.01 14.67
N ILE A 123 16.26 14.04 13.55
CA ILE A 123 17.73 14.05 13.58
C ILE A 123 18.29 15.36 14.19
N PHE A 124 17.56 16.47 14.07
CA PHE A 124 17.98 17.79 14.56
C PHE A 124 17.41 18.16 15.93
N LEU A 125 16.68 17.23 16.56
CA LEU A 125 15.87 17.47 17.76
C LEU A 125 16.44 16.71 18.95
#